data_AF-A0A662XPV0-F1
#
_entry.id   AF-A0A662XPV0-F1
#
_cell.length_a   1.000
_cell.length_b   1.000
_cell.length_c   1.000
_cell.angle_alpha   90.00
_cell.angle_beta   90.00
_cell.angle_gamma   90.00
#
_symmetry.space_group_name_H-M   'P 1'
#
loop_
_entity.id
_entity.type
_entity.pdbx_description
1 polymer ?
#
loop_
_entity_poly.entity_id
_entity_poly.type
_entity_poly.pdbx_seq_one_letter_code
_entity_poly.pdbx_strand_id
1 'polypeptide(L)'
;MSAYASLASLLAGQSLSSCATDSGYNMLYALSSPTDADMISLCGVEACHQLVIEVAALNPPNCGLIVPTSGAVMNVYELTTTFESDCDTLTGTIGPPTDPPTDAPTDAPTTAPTDAPTDAPTTAPT
;
A
#
# COMPACT_ATOMS: atom_id res chain seq x y z
N MET A 1 -0.24 33.60 4.16
CA MET A 1 0.90 33.22 3.30
C MET A 1 1.65 31.97 3.78
N SER A 2 1.32 31.35 4.94
CA SER A 2 2.09 30.20 5.45
C SER A 2 1.56 28.81 5.05
N ALA A 3 0.25 28.64 4.77
CA ALA A 3 -0.31 27.32 4.46
C ALA A 3 0.35 26.69 3.22
N TYR A 4 0.58 27.47 2.17
CA TYR A 4 1.28 27.00 0.96
C TYR A 4 2.74 26.62 1.21
N ALA A 5 3.44 27.31 2.12
CA ALA A 5 4.83 26.98 2.44
C ALA A 5 4.92 25.66 3.23
N SER A 6 3.99 25.45 4.17
CA SER A 6 3.87 24.19 4.90
C SER A 6 3.50 23.02 3.97
N LEU A 7 2.56 23.26 3.05
CA LEU A 7 2.18 22.29 2.02
C LEU A 7 3.32 22.03 1.03
N ALA A 8 4.14 23.02 0.69
CA ALA A 8 5.30 22.85 -0.20
C ALA A 8 6.41 21.97 0.42
N SER A 9 6.67 22.13 1.72
CA SER A 9 7.59 21.24 2.45
C SER A 9 7.08 19.80 2.49
N LEU A 10 5.77 19.63 2.59
CA LEU A 10 5.12 18.33 2.56
C LEU A 10 5.10 17.70 1.16
N LEU A 11 5.04 18.54 0.12
CA LEU A 11 5.21 18.18 -1.29
C LEU A 11 6.57 17.55 -1.57
N ALA A 12 7.58 17.95 -0.81
CA ALA A 12 8.92 17.37 -0.82
C ALA A 12 9.08 16.20 0.16
N GLY A 13 8.03 15.86 0.91
CA GLY A 13 8.02 14.76 1.87
C GLY A 13 8.05 13.41 1.15
N GLN A 14 8.87 12.49 1.67
CA GLN A 14 8.93 11.11 1.18
C GLN A 14 7.57 10.42 1.29
N SER A 15 6.74 10.78 2.27
CA SER A 15 5.39 10.24 2.51
C SER A 15 4.46 10.49 1.32
N LEU A 16 4.53 11.66 0.67
CA LEU A 16 3.70 11.99 -0.49
C LEU A 16 4.10 11.18 -1.73
N SER A 17 5.41 11.09 -2.00
CA SER A 17 5.92 10.37 -3.16
C SER A 17 5.73 8.86 -3.04
N SER A 18 5.93 8.30 -1.85
CA SER A 18 5.64 6.89 -1.56
C SER A 18 4.14 6.61 -1.58
N CYS A 19 3.31 7.42 -0.90
CA CYS A 19 1.85 7.30 -0.99
C CYS A 19 1.36 7.32 -2.44
N ALA A 20 1.80 8.28 -3.27
CA ALA A 20 1.38 8.37 -4.66
C ALA A 20 1.86 7.19 -5.54
N THR A 21 3.04 6.64 -5.23
CA THR A 21 3.61 5.51 -5.99
C THR A 21 2.91 4.21 -5.65
N ASP A 22 2.69 3.94 -4.37
CA ASP A 22 2.09 2.69 -3.89
C ASP A 22 0.56 2.67 -4.05
N SER A 23 -0.12 3.79 -3.85
CA SER A 23 -1.58 3.88 -4.06
C SER A 23 -1.97 4.09 -5.52
N GLY A 24 -1.03 4.51 -6.38
CA GLY A 24 -1.31 4.94 -7.75
C GLY A 24 -2.05 6.28 -7.85
N TYR A 25 -2.43 6.89 -6.73
CA TYR A 25 -3.15 8.16 -6.69
C TYR A 25 -2.22 9.31 -6.32
N ASN A 26 -1.88 10.14 -7.31
CA ASN A 26 -1.04 11.30 -7.08
C ASN A 26 -1.90 12.57 -6.86
N MET A 27 -2.06 13.00 -5.60
CA MET A 27 -2.82 14.20 -5.23
C MET A 27 -2.38 15.49 -5.94
N LEU A 28 -1.15 15.57 -6.44
CA LEU A 28 -0.67 16.75 -7.18
C LEU A 28 -1.11 16.77 -8.63
N TYR A 29 -1.27 15.60 -9.24
CA TYR A 29 -1.63 15.48 -10.65
C TYR A 29 -3.08 15.03 -10.85
N ALA A 30 -3.75 14.60 -9.78
CA ALA A 30 -5.15 14.26 -9.80
C ALA A 30 -5.99 15.44 -10.30
N LEU A 31 -6.82 15.17 -11.32
CA LEU A 31 -7.68 16.15 -11.98
C LEU A 31 -9.03 16.30 -11.26
N SER A 32 -9.33 15.41 -10.31
CA SER A 32 -10.56 15.36 -9.52
C SER A 32 -10.26 14.85 -8.12
N SER A 33 -11.22 15.02 -7.20
CA SER A 33 -11.22 14.38 -5.89
C SER A 33 -11.05 12.85 -6.02
N PRO A 34 -10.41 12.18 -5.05
CA PRO A 34 -10.28 10.72 -5.07
C PRO A 34 -11.68 10.08 -5.06
N THR A 35 -11.88 9.10 -5.94
CA THR A 35 -13.09 8.26 -5.92
C THR A 35 -13.01 7.23 -4.79
N ASP A 36 -14.10 6.54 -4.48
CA ASP A 36 -14.11 5.46 -3.49
C ASP A 36 -13.03 4.40 -3.79
N ALA A 37 -12.85 4.06 -5.07
CA ALA A 37 -11.82 3.12 -5.52
C ALA A 37 -10.40 3.65 -5.24
N ASP A 38 -10.16 4.93 -5.50
CA ASP A 38 -8.88 5.56 -5.19
C ASP A 38 -8.66 5.58 -3.68
N MET A 39 -9.67 5.97 -2.89
CA MET A 39 -9.59 5.98 -1.43
C MET A 39 -9.23 4.60 -0.88
N ILE A 40 -9.83 3.52 -1.38
CA ILE A 40 -9.47 2.14 -1.00
C ILE A 40 -7.99 1.85 -1.27
N SER A 41 -7.46 2.29 -2.42
CA SER A 41 -6.03 2.16 -2.74
C SER A 41 -5.15 2.99 -1.81
N LEU A 42 -5.57 4.20 -1.41
CA LEU A 42 -4.86 5.00 -0.41
C LEU A 42 -4.89 4.36 0.99
N CYS A 43 -6.03 3.79 1.40
CA CYS A 43 -6.21 3.13 2.70
C CYS A 43 -5.37 1.86 2.84
N GLY A 44 -4.98 1.23 1.73
CA GLY A 44 -4.07 0.07 1.75
C GLY A 44 -2.60 0.43 1.98
N VAL A 45 -2.25 1.71 2.02
CA VAL A 45 -0.86 2.19 1.97
C VAL A 45 -0.53 2.99 3.23
N GLU A 46 0.31 2.42 4.11
CA GLU A 46 0.70 3.05 5.38
C GLU A 46 1.33 4.44 5.20
N ALA A 47 2.08 4.65 4.11
CA ALA A 47 2.64 5.96 3.78
C ALA A 47 1.57 7.04 3.54
N CYS A 48 0.39 6.66 3.04
CA CYS A 48 -0.74 7.58 2.87
C CYS A 48 -1.37 7.97 4.21
N HIS A 49 -1.46 7.04 5.17
CA HIS A 49 -1.91 7.34 6.53
C HIS A 49 -0.95 8.32 7.23
N GLN A 50 0.36 8.09 7.12
CA GLN A 50 1.36 9.01 7.69
C GLN A 50 1.30 10.39 7.05
N LEU A 51 1.16 10.47 5.72
CA LEU A 51 0.94 11.73 5.03
C LEU A 51 -0.27 12.47 5.61
N VAL A 52 -1.41 11.80 5.77
CA VAL A 52 -2.64 12.42 6.29
C VAL A 52 -2.45 12.98 7.69
N ILE A 53 -1.75 12.26 8.57
CA ILE A 53 -1.41 12.74 9.93
C ILE A 53 -0.55 14.00 9.86
N GLU A 54 0.49 14.00 9.03
CA GLU A 54 1.37 15.16 8.86
C GLU A 54 0.62 16.36 8.29
N VAL A 55 -0.25 16.16 7.28
CA VAL A 55 -1.09 17.22 6.72
C VAL A 55 -2.05 17.77 7.79
N ALA A 56 -2.73 16.90 8.54
CA ALA A 56 -3.69 17.29 9.57
C ALA A 56 -3.01 18.15 10.65
N ALA A 57 -1.79 17.80 11.05
CA ALA A 57 -0.99 18.53 12.03
C ALA A 57 -0.60 19.96 11.57
N LEU A 58 -0.62 20.21 10.25
CA LEU A 58 -0.40 21.56 9.69
C LEU A 58 -1.65 22.44 9.74
N ASN A 59 -2.76 21.90 10.24
CA ASN A 59 -4.01 22.61 10.48
C ASN A 59 -4.54 23.29 9.19
N PRO A 60 -4.79 22.50 8.12
CA PRO A 60 -5.17 23.02 6.82
C PRO A 60 -6.50 23.80 6.91
N PRO A 61 -6.69 24.85 6.09
CA PRO A 61 -7.95 25.57 6.06
C PRO A 61 -9.07 24.70 5.48
N ASN A 62 -10.27 24.80 6.06
CA ASN A 62 -11.48 24.20 5.49
C ASN A 62 -11.99 25.03 4.30
N CYS A 63 -11.27 24.92 3.18
CA CYS A 63 -11.66 25.53 1.91
C CYS A 63 -11.15 24.70 0.73
N GLY A 64 -11.80 24.87 -0.42
CA GLY A 64 -11.34 24.27 -1.67
C GLY A 64 -10.04 24.92 -2.14
N LEU A 65 -8.93 24.20 -2.00
CA LEU A 65 -7.62 24.61 -2.48
C LEU A 65 -7.48 24.17 -3.94
N ILE A 66 -7.07 25.09 -4.81
CA ILE A 66 -6.71 24.77 -6.18
C ILE A 66 -5.30 24.18 -6.16
N VAL A 67 -5.16 22.95 -6.62
CA VAL A 67 -3.87 22.31 -6.86
C VAL A 67 -3.23 22.99 -8.07
N PRO A 68 -2.08 23.66 -7.93
CA PRO A 68 -1.52 24.48 -9.00
C PRO A 68 -1.07 23.68 -10.23
N THR A 69 -0.76 22.39 -10.04
CA THR A 69 -0.28 21.47 -11.08
C THR A 69 -1.40 20.85 -11.91
N SER A 70 -2.57 20.58 -11.31
CA SER A 70 -3.71 19.93 -11.99
C SER A 70 -4.92 20.85 -12.19
N GLY A 71 -5.00 21.97 -11.46
CA GLY A 71 -6.17 22.84 -11.43
C GLY A 71 -7.36 22.26 -10.65
N ALA A 72 -7.21 21.08 -10.04
CA ALA A 72 -8.27 20.45 -9.25
C ALA A 72 -8.54 21.24 -7.96
N VAL A 73 -9.82 21.35 -7.59
CA VAL A 73 -10.23 21.96 -6.31
C VAL A 73 -10.39 20.84 -5.29
N MET A 74 -9.52 20.79 -4.28
CA MET A 74 -9.59 19.80 -3.21
C MET A 74 -9.64 20.47 -1.84
N ASN A 75 -10.52 19.95 -0.97
CA ASN A 75 -10.58 20.37 0.42
C ASN A 75 -9.69 19.45 1.26
N VAL A 76 -8.47 19.91 1.50
CA VAL A 76 -7.46 19.14 2.24
C VAL A 76 -7.88 18.93 3.70
N TYR A 77 -8.60 19.88 4.31
CA TYR A 77 -9.11 19.73 5.67
C TYR A 77 -10.12 18.59 5.79
N GLU A 78 -11.16 18.61 4.94
CA GLU A 78 -12.16 17.53 4.90
C GLU A 78 -11.46 16.19 4.68
N LEU A 79 -10.62 16.13 3.64
CA LEU A 79 -9.88 14.92 3.30
C LEU A 79 -9.08 14.38 4.50
N THR A 80 -8.32 15.20 5.21
CA THR A 80 -7.53 14.72 6.36
C THR A 80 -8.35 14.35 7.59
N THR A 81 -9.56 14.91 7.72
CA THR A 81 -10.43 14.67 8.87
C THR A 81 -11.36 13.49 8.66
N THR A 82 -11.71 13.19 7.41
CA THR A 82 -12.57 12.06 7.05
C THR A 82 -11.77 10.83 6.63
N PHE A 83 -10.51 10.96 6.19
CA PHE A 83 -9.71 9.86 5.63
C PHE A 83 -9.78 8.54 6.41
N GLU A 84 -9.47 8.54 7.71
CA GLU A 84 -9.50 7.32 8.53
C GLU A 84 -10.90 6.70 8.63
N SER A 85 -11.93 7.55 8.79
CA SER A 85 -13.32 7.10 8.83
C SER A 85 -13.79 6.57 7.46
N ASP A 86 -13.37 7.21 6.38
CA ASP A 86 -13.66 6.78 5.01
C ASP A 86 -12.95 5.45 4.74
N CYS A 87 -11.71 5.28 5.22
CA CYS A 87 -11.01 4.00 5.17
C CYS A 87 -11.74 2.89 5.93
N ASP A 88 -12.15 3.12 7.17
CA ASP A 88 -12.89 2.13 7.96
C ASP A 88 -14.24 1.76 7.30
N THR A 89 -14.94 2.74 6.74
CA THR A 89 -16.24 2.50 6.10
C THR A 89 -16.11 1.79 4.75
N LEU A 90 -15.13 2.16 3.92
CA LEU A 90 -14.90 1.57 2.61
C LEU A 90 -14.32 0.15 2.73
N THR A 91 -13.35 -0.06 3.62
CA THR A 91 -12.78 -1.39 3.91
C THR A 91 -13.72 -2.28 4.72
N GLY A 92 -14.69 -1.70 5.44
CA GLY A 92 -15.76 -2.46 6.09
C GLY A 92 -16.90 -2.86 5.14
N THR A 93 -17.14 -2.07 4.08
CA THR A 93 -18.21 -2.32 3.09
C THR A 93 -17.77 -3.31 2.01
N ILE A 94 -16.50 -3.24 1.62
CA ILE A 94 -15.85 -4.28 0.83
C ILE A 94 -15.31 -5.27 1.84
N GLY A 95 -15.98 -6.40 2.07
CA GLY A 95 -15.47 -7.44 2.99
C GLY A 95 -13.99 -7.72 2.76
N PRO A 96 -13.26 -8.24 3.77
CA PRO A 96 -11.80 -8.39 3.72
C PRO A 96 -11.38 -8.97 2.37
N PRO A 97 -10.26 -8.52 1.77
CA PRO A 97 -9.80 -9.04 0.49
C PRO A 97 -9.90 -10.54 0.60
N THR A 98 -10.75 -11.13 -0.23
CA THR A 98 -10.91 -12.57 -0.24
C THR A 98 -9.52 -13.09 -0.50
N ASP A 99 -8.93 -13.75 0.49
CA ASP A 99 -7.61 -14.36 0.41
C ASP A 99 -7.50 -14.97 -0.99
N PRO A 100 -6.48 -14.66 -1.81
CA PRO A 100 -6.28 -15.46 -3.00
C PRO A 100 -6.24 -16.92 -2.52
N PRO A 101 -6.85 -17.89 -3.23
CA PRO A 101 -6.73 -19.28 -2.83
C PRO A 101 -5.23 -19.57 -2.75
N THR A 102 -4.71 -19.67 -1.53
CA THR A 102 -3.35 -20.12 -1.29
C THR A 102 -3.37 -21.56 -1.76
N ASP A 103 -2.86 -21.78 -2.97
CA ASP A 103 -2.65 -23.11 -3.52
C ASP A 103 -1.86 -23.89 -2.46
N ALA A 104 -2.52 -24.93 -1.92
CA ALA A 104 -1.98 -25.82 -0.91
C ALA A 104 -0.64 -26.41 -1.39
N PRO A 105 0.26 -26.84 -0.49
CA PRO A 105 1.53 -27.41 -0.89
C PRO A 105 1.27 -28.67 -1.71
N THR A 106 1.81 -28.73 -2.93
CA THR A 106 1.89 -29.99 -3.66
C THR A 106 2.94 -30.87 -2.96
N ASP A 107 2.45 -31.71 -2.04
CA ASP A 107 3.17 -32.86 -1.52
C ASP A 107 3.45 -33.80 -2.71
N ALA A 108 4.72 -33.90 -3.11
CA ALA A 108 5.19 -34.99 -3.95
C ALA A 108 6.04 -35.93 -3.08
N PRO A 109 5.54 -37.13 -2.72
CA PRO A 109 6.40 -38.14 -2.15
C PRO A 109 7.17 -38.77 -3.31
N THR A 110 8.46 -38.46 -3.46
CA THR A 110 9.34 -39.32 -4.26
C THR A 110 10.17 -40.16 -3.32
N THR A 111 9.58 -41.30 -2.92
CA THR A 111 10.32 -42.45 -2.42
C THR A 111 11.22 -42.98 -3.53
N ALA A 112 12.53 -42.89 -3.36
CA ALA A 112 13.46 -43.75 -4.07
C ALA A 112 14.00 -44.79 -3.07
N PRO A 113 13.60 -46.06 -3.14
CA PRO A 113 14.36 -47.13 -2.53
C PRO A 113 15.38 -47.61 -3.56
N THR A 114 16.66 -47.69 -3.22
CA THR A 114 17.54 -48.73 -3.77
C THR A 114 18.69 -48.94 -2.79
N ASP A 115 18.57 -50.02 -2.03
CA ASP A 115 19.65 -50.70 -1.33
C ASP A 115 20.81 -50.99 -2.29
N ALA A 116 22.02 -50.68 -1.86
CA ALA A 116 23.22 -51.33 -2.37
C ALA A 116 23.95 -51.98 -1.19
N PRO A 117 23.82 -53.30 -0.98
CA PRO A 117 24.80 -54.04 -0.22
C PRO A 117 25.88 -54.49 -1.22
N THR A 118 27.05 -53.86 -1.19
CA THR A 118 28.24 -54.50 -1.78
C THR A 118 29.11 -54.95 -0.63
N ASP A 119 28.75 -56.10 -0.07
CA ASP A 119 29.65 -56.94 0.70
C ASP A 119 30.24 -57.94 -0.32
N ALA A 120 31.52 -57.78 -0.64
CA ALA A 120 32.26 -58.72 -1.48
C ALA A 120 33.30 -59.44 -0.61
N PRO A 121 33.37 -60.78 -0.65
CA PRO A 121 34.14 -61.58 0.29
C PRO A 121 35.64 -61.59 -0.03
N THR A 122 36.44 -61.61 1.04
CA THR A 122 37.82 -62.09 1.06
C THR A 122 37.89 -63.57 0.68
N THR A 123 38.65 -63.95 -0.36
CA THR A 123 39.41 -65.22 -0.41
C THR A 123 40.57 -65.16 -1.42
N ALA A 124 41.73 -65.68 -0.98
CA ALA A 124 42.97 -65.87 -1.74
C ALA A 124 42.86 -66.99 -2.81
N PRO A 125 43.72 -66.97 -3.85
CA PRO A 125 44.82 -67.96 -3.95
C PRO A 125 46.09 -67.33 -4.59
N THR A 126 47.34 -67.78 -4.44
CA THR A 126 47.95 -69.12 -4.46
C THR A 126 49.30 -69.04 -3.75
#